data_AF-A0A5C7L5B9-F1
#
_entry.id   AF-A0A5C7L5B9-F1
#
_cell.length_a   1.000
_cell.length_b   1.000
_cell.length_c   1.000
_cell.angle_alpha   90.00
_cell.angle_beta   90.00
_cell.angle_gamma   90.00
#
_symmetry.space_group_name_H-M   'P 1'
#
loop_
_entity.id
_entity.type
_entity.pdbx_description
1 polymer ?
#
loop_
_entity_poly.entity_id
_entity_poly.type
_entity_poly.pdbx_seq_one_letter_code
_entity_poly.pdbx_strand_id
1 'polypeptide(L)' 'MAESPVKKQDGVTTWEQVNGDKYLVTGVDRNGKRFRITTESWPYARGINLWRGTKWLLRDGRRFKISTTLN' A
#
# COMPACT_ATOMS: atom_id res chain seq x y z
N MET A 1 -15.35 8.44 -14.06
CA MET A 1 -14.60 7.56 -13.14
C MET A 1 -13.61 8.45 -12.39
N ALA A 2 -13.55 8.40 -11.06
CA ALA A 2 -12.58 9.23 -10.33
C ALA A 2 -11.15 8.74 -10.64
N GLU A 3 -10.26 9.67 -10.96
CA GLU A 3 -8.86 9.36 -11.25
C GLU A 3 -8.19 8.74 -10.01
N SER A 4 -7.24 7.82 -10.23
CA SER A 4 -6.47 7.25 -9.13
C SER A 4 -5.57 8.35 -8.52
N PRO A 5 -5.62 8.59 -7.20
CA PRO A 5 -4.71 9.54 -6.54
C PRO A 5 -3.26 9.05 -6.56
N VAL A 6 -3.04 7.75 -6.79
CA VAL A 6 -1.73 7.15 -6.94
C VAL A 6 -1.31 7.23 -8.41
N LYS A 7 -0.24 7.99 -8.66
CA LYS A 7 0.40 8.15 -9.97
C LYS A 7 1.68 7.31 -10.03
N LYS A 8 1.96 6.76 -11.20
CA LYS A 8 3.20 6.02 -11.48
C LYS A 8 3.89 6.68 -12.64
N GLN A 9 5.08 7.21 -12.41
CA GLN A 9 5.89 7.86 -13.42
C GLN A 9 7.34 7.39 -13.25
N ASP A 10 7.94 6.86 -14.31
CA ASP A 10 9.35 6.43 -14.36
C ASP A 10 9.76 5.48 -13.21
N GLY A 11 8.87 4.57 -12.83
CA GLY A 11 9.10 3.62 -11.73
C GLY A 11 8.90 4.22 -10.33
N VAL A 12 8.69 5.52 -10.21
CA VAL A 12 8.36 6.21 -8.97
C VAL A 12 6.85 6.25 -8.82
N THR A 13 6.37 5.84 -7.64
CA THR A 13 4.95 5.95 -7.28
C THR A 13 4.77 7.14 -6.35
N THR A 14 3.93 8.10 -6.76
CA THR A 14 3.67 9.34 -6.02
C THR A 14 2.18 9.53 -5.77
N TRP A 15 1.84 10.10 -4.63
CA TRP A 15 0.51 10.56 -4.26
C TRP A 15 0.66 11.61 -3.18
N GLU A 16 -0.30 12.52 -3.08
CA GLU A 16 -0.39 13.44 -1.97
C GLU A 16 -1.12 12.78 -0.82
N GLN A 17 -0.57 12.83 0.39
CA GLN A 17 -1.23 12.31 1.59
C GLN A 17 -2.28 13.32 2.05
N VAL A 18 -3.50 12.86 2.29
CA VAL A 18 -4.60 13.69 2.81
C VAL A 18 -5.07 13.18 4.16
N ASN A 19 -5.69 14.06 4.95
CA ASN A 19 -6.22 13.69 6.24
C ASN A 19 -7.31 12.60 6.09
N GLY A 20 -7.24 11.56 6.93
CA GLY A 20 -8.12 10.39 6.85
C GLY A 20 -7.63 9.26 5.94
N ASP A 21 -6.51 9.44 5.23
CA ASP A 21 -5.87 8.34 4.51
C ASP A 21 -5.46 7.21 5.45
N LYS A 22 -5.69 5.98 4.99
CA LYS A 22 -5.15 4.78 5.62
C LYS A 22 -4.29 4.03 4.63
N TYR A 23 -3.41 3.19 5.16
CA TYR A 23 -2.55 2.32 4.39
C TYR A 23 -2.82 0.89 4.80
N LEU A 24 -2.90 0.06 3.79
CA LEU A 24 -3.10 -1.36 3.94
C LEU A 24 -1.88 -2.08 3.40
N VAL A 25 -1.31 -2.94 4.22
CA VAL A 25 -0.24 -3.84 3.82
C VAL A 25 -0.76 -5.26 3.90
N THR A 26 -0.74 -5.94 2.75
CA THR A 26 -1.12 -7.35 2.63
C THR A 26 0.10 -8.14 2.22
N GLY A 27 0.27 -9.34 2.76
CA GLY A 27 1.35 -10.22 2.33
C GLY A 27 1.19 -11.64 2.82
N VAL A 28 2.23 -12.42 2.56
CA VAL A 28 2.40 -13.79 3.05
C VAL A 28 3.64 -13.83 3.94
N ASP A 29 3.52 -14.38 5.14
CA ASP A 29 4.64 -14.57 6.06
C ASP A 29 5.50 -15.77 5.65
N ARG A 30 6.60 -16.00 6.39
CA ARG A 30 7.53 -17.11 6.14
C ARG A 30 6.90 -18.50 6.27
N ASN A 31 5.75 -18.61 6.94
CA ASN A 31 5.02 -19.88 7.13
C ASN A 31 3.92 -20.06 6.07
N GLY A 32 3.85 -19.18 5.06
CA GLY A 32 2.79 -19.22 4.04
C GLY A 32 1.46 -18.63 4.49
N LYS A 33 1.37 -18.06 5.70
CA LYS A 33 0.12 -17.48 6.22
C LYS A 33 -0.06 -16.06 5.70
N ARG A 34 -1.29 -15.76 5.25
CA ARG A 34 -1.66 -14.40 4.82
C ARG A 34 -1.77 -13.48 6.03
N PHE A 35 -1.22 -12.27 5.91
CA PHE A 35 -1.39 -11.21 6.89
C PHE A 35 -1.94 -9.93 6.27
N ARG A 36 -2.55 -9.12 7.14
CA ARG A 36 -3.14 -7.83 6.80
C ARG A 36 -2.86 -6.84 7.93
N ILE A 37 -2.23 -5.72 7.61
CA ILE A 37 -1.94 -4.64 8.54
C ILE A 37 -2.56 -3.36 7.99
N THR A 38 -3.31 -2.64 8.81
CA THR A 38 -3.85 -1.31 8.46
C THR A 38 -3.22 -0.27 9.39
N THR A 39 -2.78 0.86 8.85
CA THR A 39 -2.16 1.96 9.61
C THR A 39 -2.50 3.30 8.98
N GLU A 40 -2.44 4.39 9.73
CA GLU A 40 -2.55 5.76 9.21
C GLU A 40 -1.17 6.35 8.83
N SER A 41 -0.09 5.70 9.25
CA SER A 41 1.29 6.16 9.02
C SER A 41 1.88 5.53 7.76
N TRP A 42 2.11 6.36 6.73
CA TRP A 42 2.85 5.91 5.54
C TRP A 42 4.28 5.47 5.86
N PRO A 43 5.07 6.20 6.69
CA PRO A 43 6.40 5.73 7.07
C PRO A 43 6.41 4.34 7.70
N TYR A 44 5.42 4.04 8.56
CA TYR A 44 5.25 2.70 9.14
C TYR A 44 4.92 1.65 8.08
N ALA A 45 3.92 1.92 7.22
CA ALA A 45 3.54 1.00 6.15
C ALA A 45 4.70 0.74 5.16
N ARG A 46 5.47 1.78 4.82
CA ARG A 46 6.64 1.72 3.94
C ARG A 46 7.74 0.85 4.55
N GLY A 47 7.99 0.99 5.85
CA GLY A 47 9.03 0.26 6.59
C GLY A 47 8.78 -1.25 6.71
N ILE A 48 7.56 -1.73 6.46
CA ILE A 48 7.29 -3.16 6.46
C ILE A 48 8.02 -3.83 5.29
N ASN A 49 8.99 -4.68 5.64
CA ASN A 49 9.69 -5.53 4.69
C ASN A 49 8.74 -6.62 4.19
N LEU A 50 8.57 -6.71 2.87
CA LEU A 50 7.64 -7.64 2.22
C LEU A 50 8.41 -8.61 1.33
N TRP A 51 8.15 -9.91 1.52
CA TRP A 51 8.61 -10.94 0.60
C TRP A 51 7.63 -11.08 -0.58
N ARG A 52 6.36 -11.39 -0.30
CA ARG A 52 5.28 -11.48 -1.30
C ARG A 52 4.06 -10.75 -0.80
N GLY A 53 3.84 -9.54 -1.31
CA GLY A 53 2.84 -8.65 -0.74
C GLY A 53 2.54 -7.41 -1.57
N THR A 54 1.63 -6.59 -1.08
CA THR A 54 1.22 -5.34 -1.71
C THR A 54 0.93 -4.29 -0.66
N LYS A 55 1.41 -3.08 -0.91
CA LYS A 55 1.10 -1.87 -0.15
C LYS A 55 0.02 -1.10 -0.92
N TRP A 56 -1.03 -0.70 -0.21
CA TRP A 56 -2.20 -0.01 -0.77
C TRP A 56 -2.46 1.29 0.00
N LEU A 57 -2.88 2.32 -0.71
CA LEU A 57 -3.56 3.48 -0.15
C LEU A 57 -5.05 3.15 -0.03
N LEU A 58 -5.64 3.45 1.11
CA LEU A 58 -7.07 3.41 1.37
C LEU A 58 -7.58 4.85 1.46
N ARG A 59 -8.37 5.26 0.46
CA ARG A 59 -8.98 6.59 0.39
C ARG A 59 -10.42 6.45 -0.09
N ASP A 60 -11.36 7.15 0.55
CA ASP A 60 -12.78 7.15 0.22
C ASP A 60 -13.38 5.74 0.08
N GLY A 61 -12.98 4.83 0.97
CA GLY A 61 -13.44 3.43 0.96
C GLY A 61 -12.86 2.56 -0.17
N ARG A 62 -11.96 3.10 -1.01
CA ARG A 62 -11.33 2.40 -2.14
C ARG A 62 -9.87 2.08 -1.87
N ARG A 63 -9.35 1.07 -2.57
CA ARG A 63 -7.93 0.67 -2.52
C ARG A 63 -7.20 1.10 -3.78
N PHE A 64 -6.10 1.82 -3.61
CA PHE A 64 -5.21 2.21 -4.69
C PHE A 64 -3.85 1.55 -4.48
N LYS A 65 -3.37 0.82 -5.48
CA LYS A 65 -2.12 0.05 -5.36
C LYS A 65 -0.93 0.98 -5.42
N ILE A 66 -0.13 1.00 -4.35
CA ILE A 66 1.14 1.73 -4.31
C ILE A 66 2.22 0.85 -4.93
N SER A 67 2.54 -0.28 -4.30
CA SER A 67 3.58 -1.19 -4.77
C SER A 67 3.23 -2.65 -4.47
N THR A 68 3.69 -3.55 -5.33
CA THR A 68 3.58 -5.01 -5.15
C THR A 68 4.99 -5.59 -5.20
N THR A 69 5.29 -6.49 -4.26
CA THR A 69 6.52 -7.29 -4.27
C THR A 69 6.14 -8.72 -4.64
N LEU A 70 6.72 -9.21 -5.74
CA LEU A 70 6.58 -10.57 -6.26
C LEU A 70 7.97 -11.22 -6.24
N ASN A 71 8.45 -11.63 -5.06
CA ASN A 71 9.52 -12.62 -5.01
C ASN A 71 9.00 -13.98 -5.51
#